data_AF-X1NYL4-F1
#
_entry.id   AF-X1NYL4-F1
#
_cell.length_a   1.000
_cell.length_b   1.000
_cell.length_c   1.000
_cell.angle_alpha   90.00
_cell.angle_beta   90.00
_cell.angle_gamma   90.00
#
_symmetry.space_group_name_H-M   'P 1'
#
loop_
_entity.id
_entity.type
_entity.pdbx_description
1 polymer ?
#
loop_
_entity_poly.entity_id
_entity_poly.type
_entity_poly.pdbx_seq_one_letter_code
_entity_poly.pdbx_strand_id
1 'polypeptide(L)'
;YKLPVSEIGAGRDWNRFVRGLNEKRFGKRYRRCGNHISWVRGIEYQIRGVLHYHAILGLMGRLDPFEVMRAWEQCGSLIYIDGNLQPRTGFARVYEYDPSLGGERYVSKYAVKGGIIEIGCSQRTAL
;
A
#
# COMPACT_ATOMS: atom_id res chain seq x y z
N TYR A 1 -15.87 -6.17 -15.36
CA TYR A 1 -14.39 -6.05 -15.51
C TYR A 1 -13.94 -4.76 -14.86
N LYS A 2 -12.91 -4.75 -14.00
CA LYS A 2 -12.41 -3.49 -13.39
C LYS A 2 -11.73 -2.64 -14.47
N LEU A 3 -12.21 -1.44 -14.71
CA LEU A 3 -11.53 -0.48 -15.58
C LEU A 3 -10.11 -0.23 -15.04
N PRO A 4 -9.11 -0.03 -15.91
CA PRO A 4 -7.75 0.31 -15.47
C PRO A 4 -7.77 1.57 -14.60
N VAL A 5 -7.12 1.48 -13.45
CA VAL A 5 -6.92 2.64 -12.57
C VAL A 5 -5.67 3.38 -13.04
N SER A 6 -5.79 4.70 -13.20
CA SER A 6 -4.61 5.53 -13.42
C SER A 6 -3.66 5.46 -12.22
N GLU A 7 -2.36 5.55 -12.47
CA GLU A 7 -1.33 5.53 -11.42
C GLU A 7 -1.61 6.60 -10.34
N ILE A 8 -2.05 7.79 -10.74
CA ILE A 8 -2.46 8.87 -9.81
C ILE A 8 -3.61 8.42 -8.90
N GLY A 9 -4.61 7.74 -9.48
CA GLY A 9 -5.73 7.17 -8.75
C GLY A 9 -5.28 6.13 -7.74
N ALA A 10 -4.41 5.20 -8.15
CA ALA A 10 -3.86 4.17 -7.28
C ALA A 10 -2.94 4.75 -6.20
N GLY A 11 -2.17 5.80 -6.51
CA GLY A 11 -1.32 6.51 -5.56
C GLY A 11 -2.12 7.19 -4.45
N ARG A 12 -3.29 7.75 -4.78
CA ARG A 12 -4.21 8.32 -3.78
C ARG A 12 -4.74 7.26 -2.83
N ASP A 13 -5.13 6.09 -3.33
CA ASP A 13 -5.62 4.99 -2.49
C ASP A 13 -4.50 4.43 -1.61
N TRP A 14 -3.28 4.32 -2.13
CA TRP A 14 -2.10 3.97 -1.33
C TRP A 14 -1.85 4.95 -0.19
N ASN A 15 -1.91 6.25 -0.46
CA ASN A 15 -1.73 7.27 0.58
C ASN A 15 -2.83 7.20 1.65
N ARG A 16 -4.06 6.85 1.28
CA ARG A 16 -5.16 6.59 2.24
C ARG A 16 -4.88 5.34 3.07
N PHE A 17 -4.43 4.27 2.44
CA PHE A 17 -4.06 3.03 3.10
C PHE A 17 -2.98 3.26 4.17
N VAL A 18 -1.84 3.84 3.77
CA VAL A 18 -0.72 4.13 4.67
C VAL A 18 -1.16 5.08 5.79
N ARG A 19 -1.98 6.09 5.49
CA ARG A 19 -2.52 6.99 6.51
C ARG A 19 -3.39 6.24 7.53
N GLY A 20 -4.27 5.34 7.08
CA GLY A 20 -5.12 4.55 7.96
C GLY A 20 -4.31 3.67 8.91
N LEU A 21 -3.27 3.01 8.38
CA LEU A 21 -2.35 2.21 9.20
C LEU A 21 -1.59 3.06 10.22
N ASN A 22 -1.12 4.25 9.84
CA ASN A 22 -0.46 5.17 10.74
C ASN A 22 -1.38 5.63 11.89
N GLU A 23 -2.61 6.02 11.57
CA GLU A 23 -3.60 6.44 12.57
C GLU A 23 -3.94 5.28 13.52
N LYS A 24 -4.00 4.05 13.02
CA LYS A 24 -4.21 2.86 13.84
C LYS A 24 -3.02 2.56 14.76
N ARG A 25 -1.80 2.68 14.26
CA ARG A 25 -0.57 2.34 14.99
C ARG A 25 -0.15 3.39 16.03
N PHE A 26 -0.30 4.66 15.69
CA PHE A 26 0.28 5.79 16.43
C PHE A 26 -0.75 6.85 16.84
N GLY A 27 -2.03 6.67 16.49
CA GLY A 27 -3.09 7.64 16.75
C GLY A 27 -3.17 8.77 15.73
N LYS A 28 -4.26 9.55 15.76
CA LYS A 28 -4.57 10.61 14.78
C LYS A 28 -3.51 11.71 14.67
N ARG A 29 -2.68 11.91 15.72
CA ARG A 29 -1.66 12.97 15.79
C ARG A 29 -0.26 12.50 15.40
N TYR A 30 -0.11 11.28 14.85
CA TYR A 30 1.18 10.65 14.56
C TYR A 30 2.21 11.57 13.87
N ARG A 31 1.78 12.36 12.88
CA ARG A 31 2.64 13.31 12.15
C ARG A 31 3.23 14.42 13.03
N ARG A 32 2.50 14.87 14.06
CA ARG A 32 2.99 15.90 15.01
C ARG A 32 4.04 15.33 15.96
N CYS A 33 3.99 14.03 16.21
CA CYS A 33 4.90 13.32 17.10
C CYS A 33 6.10 12.72 16.35
N GLY A 34 6.25 12.97 15.05
CA GLY A 34 7.33 12.39 14.24
C GLY A 34 7.18 10.89 13.95
N ASN A 35 6.10 10.26 14.43
CA ASN A 35 5.85 8.84 14.18
C ASN A 35 5.42 8.60 12.75
N HIS A 36 5.78 7.46 12.17
CA HIS A 36 5.37 7.07 10.83
C HIS A 36 5.67 5.58 10.58
N ILE A 37 4.87 4.96 9.72
CA ILE A 37 5.23 3.74 8.99
C ILE A 37 6.13 4.15 7.82
N SER A 38 7.23 3.42 7.66
CA SER A 38 8.08 3.48 6.47
C SER A 38 7.61 2.43 5.47
N TRP A 39 7.80 2.67 4.18
CA TRP A 39 7.39 1.71 3.16
C TRP A 39 8.25 1.79 1.92
N VAL A 40 8.35 0.66 1.23
CA VAL A 40 8.87 0.54 -0.12
C VAL A 40 7.80 -0.13 -0.96
N ARG A 41 7.57 0.36 -2.17
CA ARG A 41 6.53 -0.12 -3.08
C ARG A 41 7.08 -0.31 -4.48
N GLY A 42 6.86 -1.48 -5.06
CA GLY A 42 6.97 -1.75 -6.50
C GLY A 42 5.61 -1.64 -7.18
N ILE A 43 5.59 -1.08 -8.39
CA ILE A 43 4.42 -1.04 -9.27
C ILE A 43 4.63 -2.01 -10.43
N GLU A 44 3.70 -2.96 -10.63
CA GLU A 44 3.69 -3.90 -11.75
C GLU A 44 2.33 -3.87 -12.45
N TYR A 45 2.31 -4.02 -13.76
CA TYR A 45 1.07 -4.24 -14.53
C TYR A 45 0.87 -5.74 -14.76
N GLN A 46 -0.20 -6.31 -14.21
CA GLN A 46 -0.54 -7.71 -14.45
C GLN A 46 -0.95 -7.97 -15.91
N ILE A 47 -0.95 -9.24 -16.32
CA ILE A 47 -1.48 -9.72 -17.61
C ILE A 47 -2.96 -9.35 -17.65
N ARG A 48 -3.28 -8.17 -18.24
CA ARG A 48 -4.59 -7.48 -18.40
C ARG A 48 -4.51 -5.95 -18.18
N GLY A 49 -3.32 -5.39 -17.94
CA GLY A 49 -3.13 -3.95 -17.75
C GLY A 49 -3.62 -3.44 -16.40
N VAL A 50 -3.83 -4.35 -15.44
CA VAL A 50 -4.25 -4.01 -14.08
C VAL A 50 -3.03 -3.68 -13.24
N LEU A 51 -2.99 -2.47 -12.68
CA LEU A 51 -1.96 -2.02 -11.78
C LEU A 51 -1.98 -2.83 -10.47
N HIS A 52 -0.81 -3.34 -10.08
CA HIS A 52 -0.59 -4.19 -8.93
C HIS A 52 0.58 -3.66 -8.11
N TYR A 53 0.40 -3.61 -6.78
CA TYR A 53 1.44 -3.18 -5.86
C TYR A 53 2.09 -4.37 -5.17
N HIS A 54 3.42 -4.31 -5.07
CA HIS A 54 4.21 -5.11 -4.15
C HIS A 54 4.82 -4.18 -3.14
N ALA A 55 4.73 -4.48 -1.85
CA ALA A 55 5.23 -3.55 -0.85
C ALA A 55 5.80 -4.23 0.38
N ILE A 56 6.74 -3.54 1.01
CA ILE A 56 7.25 -3.82 2.33
C ILE A 56 6.87 -2.63 3.22
N LEU A 57 6.34 -2.93 4.41
CA LEU A 57 5.97 -1.93 5.39
C LEU A 57 6.84 -2.10 6.64
N GLY A 58 7.54 -1.05 7.04
CA GLY A 58 8.37 -1.00 8.24
C GLY A 58 7.69 -0.28 9.41
N LEU A 59 8.20 -0.48 10.62
CA LEU A 59 7.69 0.15 11.84
C LEU A 59 6.22 -0.18 12.17
N MET A 60 5.74 -1.34 11.70
CA MET A 60 4.36 -1.80 11.83
C MET A 60 3.97 -2.19 13.27
N GLY A 61 4.94 -2.45 14.15
CA GLY A 61 4.66 -2.92 15.51
C GLY A 61 3.91 -4.26 15.50
N ARG A 62 2.83 -4.36 16.28
CA ARG A 62 1.97 -5.56 16.40
C ARG A 62 0.66 -5.44 15.61
N LEU A 63 0.66 -4.69 14.51
CA LEU A 63 -0.51 -4.67 13.64
C LEU A 63 -0.72 -6.05 13.02
N ASP A 64 -1.92 -6.60 13.19
CA ASP A 64 -2.26 -7.92 12.67
C ASP A 64 -2.33 -7.91 11.13
N PRO A 65 -1.70 -8.88 10.43
CA PRO A 65 -1.72 -8.94 8.98
C PRO A 65 -3.13 -8.95 8.36
N PHE A 66 -4.12 -9.62 8.98
CA PHE A 66 -5.49 -9.62 8.45
C PHE A 66 -6.14 -8.24 8.56
N GLU A 67 -5.87 -7.50 9.62
CA GLU A 67 -6.31 -6.12 9.74
C GLU A 67 -5.71 -5.21 8.67
N VAL A 68 -4.43 -5.44 8.33
CA VAL A 68 -3.76 -4.71 7.24
C VAL A 68 -4.41 -5.04 5.89
N MET A 69 -4.70 -6.33 5.62
CA MET A 69 -5.42 -6.74 4.41
C MET A 69 -6.80 -6.05 4.31
N ARG A 70 -7.60 -6.11 5.39
CA ARG A 70 -8.91 -5.45 5.44
C ARG A 70 -8.83 -3.94 5.22
N ALA A 71 -7.81 -3.28 5.79
CA ALA A 71 -7.61 -1.86 5.58
C ALA A 71 -7.37 -1.50 4.11
N TRP A 72 -6.61 -2.33 3.37
CA TRP A 72 -6.41 -2.15 1.93
C TRP A 72 -7.70 -2.36 1.13
N GLU A 73 -8.42 -3.45 1.41
CA GLU A 73 -9.66 -3.80 0.70
C GLU A 73 -10.76 -2.75 0.84
N GLN A 74 -10.71 -1.93 1.89
CA GLN A 74 -11.76 -0.96 2.22
C GLN A 74 -11.37 0.52 1.97
N CYS A 75 -10.09 0.84 1.77
CA CYS A 75 -9.65 2.25 1.72
C CYS A 75 -9.82 2.94 0.36
N GLY A 76 -10.11 2.18 -0.70
CA GLY A 76 -10.31 2.71 -2.05
C GLY A 76 -11.56 3.59 -2.16
N SER A 77 -11.54 4.58 -3.05
CA SER A 77 -12.78 5.27 -3.43
C SER A 77 -13.83 4.25 -3.91
N LEU A 78 -15.09 4.46 -3.55
CA LEU A 78 -16.19 3.64 -4.05
C LEU A 78 -16.39 3.89 -5.55
N ILE A 79 -16.49 2.81 -6.33
CA ILE A 79 -16.78 2.82 -7.76
C ILE A 79 -17.83 1.74 -8.08
N TYR A 80 -18.57 1.91 -9.17
CA TYR A 80 -19.45 0.86 -9.66
C TYR A 80 -18.65 -0.20 -10.41
N ILE A 81 -18.80 -1.45 -10.00
CA ILE A 81 -18.26 -2.63 -10.68
C ILE A 81 -19.43 -3.59 -10.87
N ASP A 82 -19.73 -3.90 -12.13
CA ASP A 82 -20.79 -4.84 -12.50
C ASP A 82 -22.13 -4.53 -11.77
N GLY A 83 -22.51 -3.24 -11.75
CA GLY A 83 -23.74 -2.75 -11.13
C GLY A 83 -23.69 -2.51 -9.61
N ASN A 84 -22.58 -2.87 -8.94
CA ASN A 84 -22.47 -2.78 -7.48
C ASN A 84 -21.44 -1.72 -7.05
N LEU A 85 -21.78 -0.94 -6.03
CA LEU A 85 -20.87 0.04 -5.44
C LEU A 85 -19.87 -0.68 -4.54
N GLN A 86 -18.58 -0.64 -4.88
CA GLN A 86 -17.51 -1.34 -4.15
C GLN A 86 -16.24 -0.48 -4.07
N PRO A 87 -15.38 -0.67 -3.06
CA PRO A 87 -14.06 -0.06 -3.05
C PRO A 87 -13.29 -0.42 -4.31
N ARG A 88 -12.65 0.57 -4.90
CA ARG A 88 -11.80 0.40 -6.09
C ARG A 88 -10.60 -0.51 -5.81
N THR A 89 -10.07 -0.45 -4.59
CA THR A 89 -8.96 -1.30 -4.16
C THR A 89 -9.32 -2.77 -4.30
N GLY A 90 -8.29 -3.58 -4.57
CA GLY A 90 -8.44 -5.02 -4.72
C GLY A 90 -8.15 -5.77 -3.43
N PHE A 91 -8.01 -7.07 -3.57
CA PHE A 91 -7.52 -7.93 -2.50
C PHE A 91 -6.00 -7.76 -2.32
N ALA A 92 -5.52 -8.00 -1.11
CA ALA A 92 -4.10 -8.09 -0.82
C ALA A 92 -3.80 -9.36 0.00
N ARG A 93 -2.58 -9.85 -0.14
CA ARG A 93 -2.02 -10.85 0.76
C ARG A 93 -0.84 -10.21 1.50
N VAL A 94 -0.95 -10.17 2.82
CA VAL A 94 0.05 -9.58 3.71
C VAL A 94 0.59 -10.68 4.61
N TYR A 95 1.91 -10.77 4.69
CA TYR A 95 2.60 -11.74 5.53
C TYR A 95 3.60 -11.00 6.40
N GLU A 96 4.01 -11.61 7.50
CA GLU A 96 5.12 -11.10 8.29
C GLU A 96 6.40 -11.10 7.45
N TYR A 97 7.24 -10.09 7.68
CA TYR A 97 8.53 -9.98 7.03
C TYR A 97 9.48 -11.05 7.59
N ASP A 98 10.11 -11.81 6.70
CA ASP A 98 11.15 -12.77 7.05
C ASP A 98 12.53 -12.11 6.88
N PRO A 99 13.25 -11.82 7.99
CA PRO A 99 14.54 -11.14 7.93
C PRO A 99 15.63 -11.91 7.21
N SER A 100 15.52 -13.24 7.11
CA SER A 100 16.53 -14.08 6.45
C SER A 100 16.59 -13.85 4.93
N LEU A 101 15.56 -13.20 4.38
CA LEU A 101 15.38 -13.03 2.95
C LEU A 101 15.82 -11.66 2.42
N GLY A 102 16.03 -10.70 3.32
CA GLY A 102 16.32 -9.32 2.95
C GLY A 102 15.13 -8.59 2.33
N GLY A 103 15.16 -7.25 2.38
CA GLY A 103 14.11 -6.42 1.80
C GLY A 103 14.09 -6.52 0.26
N GLU A 104 15.25 -6.67 -0.35
CA GLU A 104 15.43 -6.82 -1.79
C GLU A 104 14.63 -7.98 -2.35
N ARG A 105 14.52 -9.13 -1.68
CA ARG A 105 13.75 -10.27 -2.21
C ARG A 105 12.29 -9.92 -2.48
N TYR A 106 11.72 -9.00 -1.70
CA TYR A 106 10.32 -8.61 -1.81
C TYR A 106 10.04 -7.52 -2.83
N VAL A 107 11.04 -6.71 -3.23
CA VAL A 107 10.82 -5.55 -4.13
C VAL A 107 11.69 -5.54 -5.38
N SER A 108 12.90 -6.10 -5.33
CA SER A 108 13.90 -6.03 -6.41
C SER A 108 13.45 -6.71 -7.70
N LYS A 109 12.74 -7.84 -7.62
CA LYS A 109 12.18 -8.55 -8.78
C LYS A 109 11.28 -7.65 -9.63
N TYR A 110 10.64 -6.65 -9.03
CA TYR A 110 9.72 -5.75 -9.74
C TYR A 110 10.46 -4.61 -10.44
N ALA A 111 11.59 -4.13 -9.92
CA ALA A 111 12.48 -3.25 -10.69
C ALA A 111 12.97 -3.94 -11.98
N VAL A 112 13.36 -5.22 -11.89
CA VAL A 112 13.89 -5.98 -13.04
C VAL A 112 12.81 -6.30 -14.08
N LYS A 113 11.53 -6.30 -13.70
CA LYS A 113 10.38 -6.51 -14.59
C LYS A 113 9.89 -5.25 -15.31
N GLY A 114 10.65 -4.16 -15.27
CA GLY A 114 10.25 -2.86 -15.82
C GLY A 114 9.25 -2.10 -14.94
N GLY A 115 9.11 -2.50 -13.67
CA GLY A 115 8.32 -1.79 -12.68
C GLY A 115 9.09 -0.64 -12.03
N ILE A 116 8.36 0.27 -11.39
CA ILE A 116 8.93 1.41 -10.65
C ILE A 116 9.01 1.04 -9.16
N ILE A 117 10.14 1.32 -8.52
CA ILE A 117 10.27 1.25 -7.05
C ILE A 117 10.19 2.66 -6.48
N GLU A 118 9.28 2.85 -5.54
CA GLU A 118 9.12 4.07 -4.76
C GLU A 118 9.39 3.79 -3.27
N ILE A 119 10.11 4.70 -2.63
CA ILE A 119 10.44 4.64 -1.20
C ILE A 119 9.79 5.85 -0.54
N GLY A 120 9.13 5.64 0.60
CA GLY A 120 8.46 6.73 1.28
C GLY A 120 8.19 6.48 2.75
N CYS A 121 7.86 7.57 3.43
CA CYS A 121 7.39 7.56 4.80
C CYS A 121 6.35 8.67 4.98
N SER A 122 5.44 8.51 5.94
CA SER A 122 4.42 9.54 6.23
C SER A 122 4.92 10.62 7.20
N GLN A 123 6.15 11.08 7.02
CA GLN A 123 6.69 12.17 7.82
C GLN A 123 6.05 13.51 7.42
N ARG A 124 6.02 14.45 8.37
CA ARG A 124 5.69 15.84 8.07
C ARG A 124 6.87 16.43 7.29
N THR A 125 6.65 16.82 6.04
CA THR A 125 7.63 17.61 5.29
C THR A 125 7.85 18.92 6.03
N ALA A 126 9.10 19.25 6.33
CA ALA A 126 9.45 20.61 6.71
C ALA A 126 9.14 21.50 5.50
N LEU A 127 8.19 22.41 5.65
CA LEU A 127 7.97 23.52 4.72
C LEU A 127 8.88 24.67 5.15
#